data_AF-X1I055-F1
#
_entry.id   AF-X1I055-F1
#
_cell.length_a   1.000
_cell.length_b   1.000
_cell.length_c   1.000
_cell.angle_alpha   90.00
_cell.angle_beta   90.00
_cell.angle_gamma   90.00
#
_symmetry.space_group_name_H-M   'P 1'
#
loop_
_entity.id
_entity.type
_entity.pdbx_description
1 polymer ?
#
loop_
_entity_poly.entity_id
_entity_poly.type
_entity_poly.pdbx_seq_one_letter_code
_entity_poly.pdbx_strand_id
1 'polypeptide(L)' 'DMDWTKWLLRLLPNLLASISAPLRQEMVTFAKNFREKAKKTENPWDDFAAEVICWAMGIDG' A
#
# COMPACT_ATOMS: atom_id res chain seq x y z
N ASP A 1 -6.23 -24.14 -13.86
CA ASP A 1 -5.11 -23.22 -13.61
C ASP A 1 -5.43 -21.81 -14.06
N MET A 2 -5.62 -20.92 -13.10
CA MET A 2 -6.25 -19.62 -13.34
C MET A 2 -5.17 -18.55 -13.54
N ASP A 3 -4.89 -18.21 -14.80
CA ASP A 3 -3.93 -17.17 -15.26
C ASP A 3 -4.32 -15.73 -14.84
N TRP A 4 -5.49 -15.59 -14.20
CA TRP A 4 -6.06 -14.32 -13.79
C TRP A 4 -5.23 -13.60 -12.73
N THR A 5 -4.58 -14.32 -11.82
CA THR A 5 -3.69 -13.70 -10.81
C THR A 5 -2.48 -13.03 -11.46
N LYS A 6 -1.86 -13.65 -12.48
CA LYS A 6 -0.75 -13.03 -13.22
C LYS A 6 -1.20 -11.82 -14.03
N TRP A 7 -2.39 -11.90 -14.62
CA TRP A 7 -2.98 -10.79 -15.36
C TRP A 7 -3.31 -9.61 -14.44
N LEU A 8 -3.90 -9.88 -13.26
CA LEU A 8 -4.22 -8.87 -12.26
C LEU A 8 -2.95 -8.22 -11.68
N LEU A 9 -1.91 -9.02 -11.42
CA LEU A 9 -0.60 -8.53 -10.96
C LEU A 9 0.10 -7.65 -11.99
N ARG A 10 -0.14 -7.84 -13.30
CA ARG A 10 0.36 -6.96 -14.36
C ARG A 10 -0.43 -5.66 -14.51
N LEU A 11 -1.72 -5.69 -14.15
CA LEU A 11 -2.57 -4.49 -14.18
C LEU A 11 -2.38 -3.60 -12.96
N LEU A 12 -2.08 -4.18 -11.79
CA LEU A 12 -1.87 -3.45 -10.55
C LEU A 12 -0.90 -2.26 -10.69
N PRO A 13 0.31 -2.42 -11.28
CA PRO A 13 1.23 -1.31 -11.50
C PRO A 13 0.67 -0.23 -12.42
N ASN A 14 -0.03 -0.61 -13.49
CA ASN A 14 -0.65 0.34 -14.43
C ASN A 14 -1.83 1.06 -13.79
N LEU A 15 -2.61 0.36 -12.95
CA LEU A 15 -3.71 0.95 -12.20
C LEU A 15 -3.16 1.95 -11.18
N LEU A 16 -2.13 1.57 -10.43
CA LEU A 16 -1.42 2.45 -9.50
C LEU A 16 -0.72 3.63 -10.20
N ALA A 17 -0.25 3.44 -11.44
CA ALA A 17 0.30 4.51 -12.26
C ALA A 17 -0.79 5.42 -12.85
N SER A 18 -2.01 4.91 -13.05
CA SER A 18 -3.17 5.68 -13.51
C SER A 18 -3.84 6.49 -12.39
N ILE A 19 -3.48 6.24 -11.13
CA ILE A 19 -3.93 7.04 -10.00
C ILE A 19 -3.44 8.47 -10.20
N SER A 20 -4.38 9.41 -10.20
CA SER A 20 -4.07 10.83 -10.32
C SER A 20 -3.15 11.26 -9.16
N ALA A 21 -2.22 12.17 -9.46
CA ALA A 21 -1.30 12.73 -8.46
C ALA A 21 -1.94 13.09 -7.10
N PRO A 22 -3.14 13.72 -7.04
CA PRO A 22 -3.80 13.99 -5.75
C PRO A 22 -4.24 12.72 -5.01
N LEU A 23 -4.79 11.72 -5.71
CA LEU A 23 -5.22 10.48 -5.08
C LEU A 23 -4.02 9.67 -4.53
N ARG A 24 -2.87 9.75 -5.22
CA ARG A 24 -1.61 9.19 -4.70
C ARG A 24 -1.18 9.88 -3.40
N GLN A 25 -1.32 11.20 -3.30
CA GLN A 25 -1.01 11.94 -2.07
C GLN A 25 -1.93 11.55 -0.90
N GLU A 26 -3.22 11.37 -1.16
CA GLU A 26 -4.16 10.90 -0.13
C GLU A 26 -3.83 9.48 0.35
N MET A 27 -3.52 8.56 -0.56
CA MET A 27 -3.10 7.20 -0.19
C MET A 27 -1.77 7.19 0.58
N VAL A 28 -0.81 8.04 0.22
CA VAL A 28 0.44 8.20 0.97
C VAL A 28 0.17 8.74 2.38
N THR A 29 -0.74 9.70 2.49
CA THR A 29 -1.15 10.26 3.78
C THR A 29 -1.86 9.22 4.64
N PHE A 30 -2.73 8.41 4.04
CA PHE A 30 -3.37 7.27 4.69
C PHE A 30 -2.34 6.26 5.20
N ALA A 31 -1.38 5.85 4.37
CA ALA A 31 -0.34 4.89 4.74
C ALA A 31 0.51 5.40 5.92
N LYS A 32 0.89 6.68 5.92
CA LYS A 32 1.61 7.30 7.04
C LYS A 32 0.79 7.30 8.33
N ASN A 33 -0.47 7.70 8.25
CA ASN A 33 -1.39 7.70 9.40
C ASN A 33 -1.66 6.29 9.93
N PHE A 34 -1.72 5.29 9.03
CA PHE A 34 -1.88 3.89 9.39
C PHE A 34 -0.63 3.37 10.11
N ARG A 35 0.58 3.67 9.62
CA ARG A 35 1.85 3.35 10.30
C ARG A 35 1.95 3.96 11.70
N GLU A 36 1.53 5.21 11.87
CA GLU A 36 1.53 5.85 13.19
C GLU A 36 0.50 5.23 14.16
N LYS A 37 -0.61 4.73 13.65
CA LYS A 37 -1.62 4.02 14.45
C LYS A 37 -1.19 2.60 14.77
N ALA A 38 -0.57 1.89 13.82
CA ALA A 38 -0.04 0.54 14.00
C ALA A 38 1.05 0.50 15.09
N LYS A 39 1.91 1.52 15.18
CA LYS A 39 2.89 1.66 16.26
C LYS A 39 2.27 1.81 17.66
N LYS A 40 0.98 2.14 17.75
CA LYS A 40 0.26 2.30 19.03
C LYS A 40 -0.53 1.04 19.40
N THR A 41 -0.65 0.06 18.51
CA THR A 41 -1.24 -1.24 18.81
C THR A 41 -0.15 -2.24 19.18
N GLU A 42 -0.40 -3.10 20.18
CA GLU A 42 0.50 -4.20 20.57
C GLU A 42 0.55 -5.36 19.55
N ASN A 43 -0.26 -5.28 18.48
CA ASN A 43 -0.36 -6.34 17.50
C ASN A 43 0.79 -6.24 16.47
N PRO A 44 1.72 -7.21 16.43
CA PRO A 44 2.85 -7.19 15.50
C PRO A 44 2.42 -7.30 14.02
N TRP A 45 1.23 -7.81 13.74
CA TRP A 45 0.69 -7.87 12.38
C TRP A 45 0.26 -6.52 11.84
N ASP A 46 -0.14 -5.57 12.70
CA ASP A 46 -0.51 -4.22 12.26
C ASP A 46 0.73 -3.45 11.79
N ASP A 47 1.86 -3.62 12.49
CA ASP A 47 3.13 -2.98 12.13
C ASP A 47 3.67 -3.54 10.82
N PHE A 48 3.60 -4.88 10.64
CA PHE A 48 3.94 -5.52 9.37
C PHE A 48 3.02 -5.08 8.22
N ALA A 49 1.70 -5.03 8.45
CA ALA A 49 0.75 -4.56 7.44
C ALA A 49 1.02 -3.09 7.07
N ALA A 50 1.36 -2.25 8.04
CA ALA A 50 1.69 -0.86 7.79
C ALA A 50 2.98 -0.70 6.97
N GLU A 51 4.01 -1.50 7.23
CA GLU A 51 5.23 -1.50 6.42
C GLU A 51 4.97 -1.97 4.99
N VAL A 52 4.18 -3.03 4.80
CA VAL A 52 3.82 -3.52 3.47
C VAL A 52 3.03 -2.47 2.68
N ILE A 53 2.11 -1.76 3.32
CA ILE A 53 1.34 -0.67 2.68
C ILE A 53 2.27 0.51 2.33
N CYS A 54 3.19 0.90 3.21
CA CYS A 54 4.17 1.94 2.91
C CYS A 54 5.06 1.56 1.73
N TRP A 55 5.57 0.32 1.71
CA TRP A 55 6.38 -0.21 0.62
C TRP A 55 5.61 -0.25 -0.71
N ALA A 56 4.35 -0.72 -0.70
CA ALA A 56 3.49 -0.77 -1.89
C ALA A 56 3.21 0.62 -2.48
N MET A 57 3.20 1.66 -1.64
CA MET A 57 3.02 3.05 -2.05
C MET A 57 4.33 3.74 -2.50
N GLY A 58 5.47 3.04 -2.43
CA GLY A 58 6.80 3.60 -2.69
C GLY A 58 7.22 4.64 -1.65
N ILE A 59 6.70 4.52 -0.43
CA ILE A 59 7.14 5.30 0.72
C ILE A 59 8.31 4.52 1.30
N ASP A 60 9.52 4.82 0.84
CA ASP A 60 10.74 4.26 1.44
C ASP A 60 10.77 4.61 2.93
N GLY A 61 11.09 3.57 3.72
CA GLY A 61 10.94 3.51 5.17
C GLY A 61 11.68 4.57 5.95
#